data_AF-A0A1F6VJ35-F1
#
_entry.id   AF-A0A1F6VJ35-F1
#
_cell.length_a   1.000
_cell.length_b   1.000
_cell.length_c   1.000
_cell.angle_alpha   90.00
_cell.angle_beta   90.00
_cell.angle_gamma   90.00
#
_symmetry.space_group_name_H-M   'P 1'
#
loop_
_entity.id
_entity.type
_entity.pdbx_description
1 polymer ?
#
loop_
_entity_poly.entity_id
_entity_poly.type
_entity_poly.pdbx_seq_one_letter_code
_entity_poly.pdbx_strand_id
1 'polypeptide(L)'
;MEKHVKNDSAINYLTASEHVRIVFYPTNEELAYKGKDLATIFCKAAQKIFGLETTVLLEKAFIGYIHALTIIDDFDKDTERDEYESQILYKANPEAYRVYKKNRLGMQNIQGVINTLYFLRDHHNLLKEPEFEDGAKAIFKRFLPGGIGEVSISAINEGNYDMMSEARKIILADKVAEFAKEICIEIIKQAKKSF
;
A
#
# COMPACT_ATOMS: atom_id res chain seq x y z
N MET A 1 -22.69 -2.90 -9.99
CA MET A 1 -22.30 -2.30 -11.28
C MET A 1 -21.98 -0.81 -11.19
N GLU A 2 -22.72 -0.01 -10.43
CA GLU A 2 -22.52 1.46 -10.37
C GLU A 2 -21.18 1.95 -9.75
N LYS A 3 -20.53 1.18 -8.86
CA LYS A 3 -19.24 1.57 -8.26
C LYS A 3 -18.06 1.52 -9.22
N HIS A 4 -18.06 0.60 -10.19
CA HIS A 4 -16.95 0.48 -11.15
C HIS A 4 -17.03 1.59 -12.22
N VAL A 5 -18.23 1.93 -12.68
CA VAL A 5 -18.46 2.97 -13.70
C VAL A 5 -18.00 4.37 -13.23
N LYS A 6 -18.10 4.68 -11.92
CA LYS A 6 -17.64 5.97 -11.37
C LYS A 6 -16.12 6.09 -11.28
N ASN A 7 -15.43 5.01 -10.89
CA ASN A 7 -13.97 4.96 -10.88
C ASN A 7 -13.38 5.11 -12.29
N ASP A 8 -14.02 4.52 -13.30
CA ASP A 8 -13.59 4.66 -14.69
C ASP A 8 -13.66 6.12 -15.16
N SER A 9 -14.68 6.89 -14.73
CA SER A 9 -14.77 8.33 -15.07
C SER A 9 -13.66 9.18 -14.42
N ALA A 10 -13.28 8.87 -13.19
CA ALA A 10 -12.22 9.57 -12.46
C ALA A 10 -10.84 9.25 -13.05
N ILE A 11 -10.58 7.99 -13.40
CA ILE A 11 -9.34 7.59 -14.06
C ILE A 11 -9.28 8.13 -15.49
N ASN A 12 -10.37 8.09 -16.25
CA ASN A 12 -10.40 8.65 -17.60
C ASN A 12 -10.13 10.15 -17.58
N TYR A 13 -10.64 10.87 -16.57
CA TYR A 13 -10.29 12.28 -16.37
C TYR A 13 -8.79 12.46 -16.11
N LEU A 14 -8.22 11.67 -15.19
CA LEU A 14 -6.81 11.78 -14.83
C LEU A 14 -5.90 11.43 -16.01
N THR A 15 -6.17 10.35 -16.73
CA THR A 15 -5.40 9.92 -17.90
C THR A 15 -5.52 10.85 -19.11
N ALA A 16 -6.58 11.66 -19.17
CA ALA A 16 -6.73 12.73 -20.16
C ALA A 16 -6.03 14.04 -19.76
N SER A 17 -5.57 14.16 -18.51
CA SER A 17 -4.81 15.32 -18.03
C SER A 17 -3.41 15.32 -18.61
N GLU A 18 -2.88 16.50 -18.94
CA GLU A 18 -1.48 16.64 -19.38
C GLU A 18 -0.47 16.32 -18.28
N HIS A 19 -0.88 16.42 -17.01
CA HIS A 19 -0.01 16.25 -15.85
C HIS A 19 0.18 14.80 -15.39
N VAL A 20 -0.75 13.91 -15.73
CA VAL A 20 -0.65 12.49 -15.34
C VAL A 20 0.01 11.74 -16.47
N ARG A 21 1.27 11.35 -16.26
CA ARG A 21 2.04 10.65 -17.29
C ARG A 21 1.63 9.18 -17.41
N ILE A 22 1.48 8.50 -16.27
CA ILE A 22 1.27 7.05 -16.24
C ILE A 22 0.35 6.67 -15.07
N VAL A 23 -0.53 5.70 -15.33
CA VAL A 23 -1.30 4.98 -14.31
C VAL A 23 -0.97 3.50 -14.41
N PHE A 24 -0.42 2.93 -13.34
CA PHE A 24 -0.15 1.50 -13.21
C PHE A 24 -1.25 0.84 -12.40
N TYR A 25 -1.76 -0.28 -12.92
CA TYR A 25 -2.67 -1.15 -12.17
C TYR A 25 -1.90 -2.35 -11.63
N PRO A 26 -2.20 -2.82 -10.41
CA PRO A 26 -1.67 -4.07 -9.94
C PRO A 26 -2.16 -5.21 -10.85
N THR A 27 -1.25 -6.12 -11.16
CA THR A 27 -1.50 -7.30 -11.97
C THR A 27 -2.27 -8.36 -11.18
N ASN A 28 -2.97 -9.25 -11.89
CA ASN A 28 -3.66 -10.37 -11.25
C ASN A 28 -2.70 -11.27 -10.45
N GLU A 29 -1.43 -11.37 -10.85
CA GLU A 29 -0.42 -12.13 -10.11
C GLU A 29 -0.10 -11.48 -8.76
N GLU A 30 0.02 -10.15 -8.73
CA GLU A 30 0.22 -9.38 -7.50
C GLU A 30 -0.97 -9.54 -6.55
N LEU A 31 -2.19 -9.57 -7.08
CA LEU A 31 -3.43 -9.71 -6.31
C LEU A 31 -3.78 -11.16 -5.92
N ALA A 32 -3.01 -12.16 -6.36
CA ALA A 32 -3.31 -13.57 -6.12
C ALA A 32 -2.32 -14.25 -5.16
N TYR A 33 -2.83 -15.27 -4.45
CA TYR A 33 -2.04 -16.26 -3.73
C TYR A 33 -2.58 -17.67 -3.98
N LYS A 34 -1.74 -18.55 -4.54
CA LYS A 34 -2.11 -19.92 -4.94
C LYS A 34 -3.35 -19.98 -5.85
N GLY A 35 -3.40 -19.08 -6.84
CA GLY A 35 -4.48 -19.02 -7.84
C GLY A 35 -5.82 -18.51 -7.31
N LYS A 36 -5.83 -17.87 -6.13
CA LYS A 36 -7.03 -17.32 -5.49
C LYS A 36 -6.79 -15.86 -5.12
N ASP A 37 -7.86 -15.08 -5.09
CA ASP A 37 -7.87 -13.68 -4.66
C ASP A 37 -7.28 -13.53 -3.24
N LEU A 38 -6.19 -12.76 -3.12
CA LEU A 38 -5.45 -12.58 -1.88
C LEU A 38 -6.34 -11.93 -0.82
N ALA A 39 -7.09 -10.89 -1.17
CA ALA A 39 -7.97 -10.15 -0.25
C ALA A 39 -8.97 -11.08 0.45
N THR A 40 -9.68 -11.89 -0.31
CA THR A 40 -10.69 -12.81 0.22
C THR A 40 -10.09 -13.83 1.19
N ILE A 41 -8.93 -14.40 0.87
CA ILE A 41 -8.29 -15.40 1.73
C ILE A 41 -7.69 -14.73 2.97
N PHE A 42 -7.08 -13.56 2.79
CA PHE A 42 -6.50 -12.77 3.85
C PHE A 42 -7.54 -12.36 4.88
N CYS A 43 -8.66 -11.74 4.47
CA CYS A 43 -9.69 -11.27 5.41
C CYS A 43 -10.26 -12.42 6.25
N LYS A 44 -10.47 -13.60 5.64
CA LYS A 44 -10.90 -14.81 6.37
C LYS A 44 -9.86 -15.31 7.36
N ALA A 45 -8.58 -15.24 7.03
CA ALA A 45 -7.50 -15.64 7.92
C ALA A 45 -7.32 -14.63 9.07
N ALA A 46 -7.30 -13.34 8.74
CA ALA A 46 -7.18 -12.25 9.69
C ALA A 46 -8.33 -12.27 10.71
N GLN A 47 -9.59 -12.45 10.29
CA GLN A 47 -10.73 -12.55 11.21
C GLN A 47 -10.68 -13.75 12.16
N LYS A 48 -9.93 -14.81 11.81
CA LYS A 48 -9.76 -15.97 12.69
C LYS A 48 -8.72 -15.72 13.77
N ILE A 49 -7.65 -15.01 13.43
CA ILE A 49 -6.55 -14.69 14.35
C ILE A 49 -6.90 -13.46 15.19
N PHE A 50 -7.53 -12.47 14.56
CA PHE A 50 -7.77 -11.14 15.11
C PHE A 50 -9.26 -10.83 15.17
N GLY A 51 -9.64 -9.88 16.03
CA GLY A 51 -10.98 -9.31 16.02
C GLY A 51 -11.30 -8.53 14.75
N LEU A 52 -12.58 -8.17 14.59
CA LEU A 52 -13.08 -7.42 13.43
C LEU A 52 -12.33 -6.10 13.21
N GLU A 53 -12.14 -5.32 14.28
CA GLU A 53 -11.49 -4.01 14.22
C GLU A 53 -10.07 -4.09 13.68
N THR A 54 -9.26 -5.01 14.22
CA THR A 54 -7.90 -5.25 13.74
C THR A 54 -7.90 -5.76 12.31
N THR A 55 -8.82 -6.65 11.94
CA THR A 55 -8.91 -7.14 10.56
C THR A 55 -9.15 -6.00 9.58
N VAL A 56 -10.08 -5.09 9.88
CA VAL A 56 -10.35 -3.91 9.04
C VAL A 56 -9.13 -3.02 8.92
N LEU A 57 -8.38 -2.83 10.01
CA LEU A 57 -7.12 -2.07 9.99
C LEU A 57 -6.09 -2.71 9.04
N LEU A 58 -5.89 -4.03 9.15
CA LEU A 58 -4.90 -4.74 8.34
C LEU A 58 -5.32 -4.84 6.87
N GLU A 59 -6.61 -5.05 6.59
CA GLU A 59 -7.16 -5.05 5.23
C GLU A 59 -6.93 -3.69 4.57
N LYS A 60 -7.29 -2.60 5.27
CA LYS A 60 -7.10 -1.25 4.75
C LYS A 60 -5.63 -0.95 4.47
N ALA A 61 -4.73 -1.35 5.36
CA ALA A 61 -3.31 -1.08 5.23
C ALA A 61 -2.65 -1.93 4.14
N PHE A 62 -2.83 -3.25 4.15
CA PHE A 62 -2.10 -4.15 3.26
C PHE A 62 -2.85 -4.42 1.96
N ILE A 63 -4.09 -4.93 2.04
CA ILE A 63 -4.89 -5.21 0.85
C ILE A 63 -5.21 -3.93 0.10
N GLY A 64 -5.62 -2.88 0.83
CA GLY A 64 -5.90 -1.58 0.24
C GLY A 64 -4.70 -0.99 -0.51
N TYR A 65 -3.49 -1.17 0.00
CA TYR A 65 -2.26 -0.73 -0.65
C TYR A 65 -1.89 -1.61 -1.86
N ILE A 66 -1.94 -2.93 -1.73
CA ILE A 66 -1.63 -3.87 -2.83
C ILE A 66 -2.62 -3.71 -4.01
N HIS A 67 -3.88 -3.42 -3.72
CA HIS A 67 -4.93 -3.20 -4.73
C HIS A 67 -4.95 -1.77 -5.29
N ALA A 68 -4.18 -0.84 -4.70
CA ALA A 68 -4.12 0.53 -5.17
C ALA A 68 -3.43 0.57 -6.54
N LEU A 69 -3.96 1.38 -7.44
CA LEU A 69 -3.23 1.80 -8.63
C LEU A 69 -2.14 2.78 -8.23
N THR A 70 -1.12 2.95 -9.05
CA THR A 70 -0.07 3.96 -8.86
C THR A 70 -0.16 5.01 -9.95
N ILE A 71 -0.15 6.29 -9.56
CA ILE A 71 -0.16 7.43 -10.48
C ILE A 71 1.21 8.09 -10.44
N ILE A 72 1.78 8.31 -11.64
CA ILE A 72 2.98 9.10 -11.85
C ILE A 72 2.57 10.39 -12.57
N ASP A 73 2.92 11.53 -11.97
CA ASP A 73 2.73 12.86 -12.53
C ASP A 73 4.07 13.47 -12.99
N ASP A 74 4.00 14.62 -13.64
CA ASP A 74 5.16 15.35 -14.16
C ASP A 74 5.54 16.59 -13.33
N PHE A 75 4.94 16.79 -12.16
CA PHE A 75 5.21 17.97 -11.33
C PHE A 75 6.59 17.89 -10.68
N ASP A 76 7.44 18.87 -11.00
CA ASP A 76 8.76 19.03 -10.38
C ASP A 76 8.67 19.56 -8.94
N LYS A 77 7.59 20.30 -8.60
CA LYS A 77 7.40 20.92 -7.28
C LYS A 77 6.06 20.55 -6.66
N ASP A 78 6.04 20.36 -5.34
CA ASP A 78 4.79 20.13 -4.59
C ASP A 78 3.81 21.30 -4.67
N THR A 79 4.29 22.54 -4.79
CA THR A 79 3.40 23.71 -4.91
C THR A 79 2.56 23.67 -6.19
N GLU A 80 3.15 23.28 -7.32
CA GLU A 80 2.46 23.15 -8.61
C GLU A 80 1.45 21.99 -8.54
N ARG A 81 1.84 20.91 -7.87
CA ARG A 81 0.98 19.76 -7.61
C ARG A 81 -0.23 20.14 -6.74
N ASP A 82 -0.04 20.93 -5.69
CA ASP A 82 -1.11 21.38 -4.80
C ASP A 82 -2.11 22.32 -5.52
N GLU A 83 -1.63 23.13 -6.46
CA GLU A 83 -2.49 23.94 -7.33
C GLU A 83 -3.35 23.05 -8.23
N TYR A 84 -2.75 22.05 -8.89
CA TYR A 84 -3.49 21.07 -9.69
C TYR A 84 -4.51 20.30 -8.86
N GLU A 85 -4.12 19.83 -7.68
CA GLU A 85 -5.02 19.17 -6.72
C GLU A 85 -6.24 20.04 -6.39
N SER A 86 -6.01 21.34 -6.14
CA SER A 86 -7.07 22.31 -5.87
C SER A 86 -7.98 22.54 -7.07
N GLN A 87 -7.42 22.60 -8.29
CA GLN A 87 -8.20 22.72 -9.51
C GLN A 87 -9.11 21.52 -9.73
N ILE A 88 -8.59 20.29 -9.58
CA ILE A 88 -9.41 19.08 -9.73
C ILE A 88 -10.52 19.05 -8.67
N LEU A 89 -10.18 19.32 -7.41
CA LEU A 89 -11.11 19.23 -6.28
C LEU A 89 -12.28 20.20 -6.42
N TYR A 90 -12.00 21.47 -6.71
CA TYR A 90 -13.03 22.52 -6.66
C TYR A 90 -13.64 22.86 -8.01
N LYS A 91 -12.98 22.55 -9.12
CA LYS A 91 -13.39 23.04 -10.44
C LYS A 91 -13.77 21.94 -11.44
N ALA A 92 -13.39 20.68 -11.20
CA ALA A 92 -13.58 19.63 -12.20
C ALA A 92 -14.24 18.37 -11.65
N ASN A 93 -13.54 17.60 -10.82
CA ASN A 93 -13.97 16.27 -10.42
C ASN A 93 -13.41 15.88 -9.03
N PRO A 94 -14.19 16.08 -7.95
CA PRO A 94 -13.78 15.70 -6.59
C PRO A 94 -13.41 14.22 -6.42
N GLU A 95 -13.97 13.33 -7.24
CA GLU A 95 -13.64 11.90 -7.22
C GLU A 95 -12.26 11.65 -7.84
N ALA A 96 -11.96 12.31 -8.97
CA ALA A 96 -10.61 12.31 -9.55
C ALA A 96 -9.56 12.85 -8.59
N TYR A 97 -9.86 13.92 -7.84
CA TYR A 97 -8.95 14.41 -6.79
C TYR A 97 -8.66 13.34 -5.74
N ARG A 98 -9.70 12.66 -5.23
CA ARG A 98 -9.54 11.61 -4.22
C ARG A 98 -8.73 10.43 -4.74
N VAL A 99 -8.95 10.04 -5.99
CA VAL A 99 -8.17 8.99 -6.65
C VAL A 99 -6.72 9.45 -6.82
N TYR A 100 -6.48 10.65 -7.35
CA TYR A 100 -5.14 11.19 -7.53
C TYR A 100 -4.35 11.26 -6.21
N LYS A 101 -4.89 11.92 -5.19
CA LYS A 101 -4.23 12.13 -3.90
C LYS A 101 -3.82 10.80 -3.23
N LYS A 102 -4.69 9.78 -3.31
CA LYS A 102 -4.49 8.49 -2.64
C LYS A 102 -3.54 7.55 -3.38
N ASN A 103 -3.29 7.78 -4.67
CA ASN A 103 -2.57 6.83 -5.52
C ASN A 103 -1.29 7.41 -6.13
N ARG A 104 -1.00 8.71 -5.95
CA ARG A 104 0.30 9.29 -6.33
C ARG A 104 1.45 8.74 -5.46
N LEU A 105 2.69 8.87 -5.93
CA LEU A 105 3.90 8.50 -5.19
C LEU A 105 4.21 9.48 -4.04
N GLY A 106 3.29 9.60 -3.08
CA GLY A 106 3.44 10.39 -1.86
C GLY A 106 3.76 9.50 -0.66
N MET A 107 4.63 10.00 0.23
CA MET A 107 5.06 9.29 1.45
C MET A 107 3.87 8.78 2.30
N GLN A 108 2.85 9.61 2.45
CA GLN A 108 1.62 9.29 3.18
C GLN A 108 0.92 8.00 2.72
N ASN A 109 1.09 7.61 1.45
CA ASN A 109 0.49 6.38 0.92
C ASN A 109 1.25 5.12 1.38
N ILE A 110 2.57 5.20 1.57
CA ILE A 110 3.38 4.10 2.13
C ILE A 110 3.37 4.09 3.66
N GLN A 111 3.18 5.26 4.29
CA GLN A 111 3.20 5.42 5.75
C GLN A 111 2.12 4.58 6.43
N GLY A 112 0.95 4.39 5.81
CA GLY A 112 -0.11 3.54 6.34
C GLY A 112 0.35 2.08 6.54
N VAL A 113 1.02 1.52 5.53
CA VAL A 113 1.63 0.18 5.61
C VAL A 113 2.67 0.15 6.73
N ILE A 114 3.62 1.09 6.72
CA ILE A 114 4.71 1.18 7.71
C ILE A 114 4.19 1.28 9.15
N ASN A 115 3.20 2.13 9.41
CA ASN A 115 2.64 2.31 10.74
C ASN A 115 1.91 1.05 11.22
N THR A 116 1.13 0.41 10.34
CA THR A 116 0.45 -0.85 10.68
C THR A 116 1.44 -1.98 10.92
N LEU A 117 2.58 -1.98 10.25
CA LEU A 117 3.67 -2.92 10.50
C LEU A 117 4.29 -2.73 11.87
N TYR A 118 4.62 -1.50 12.25
CA TYR A 118 5.11 -1.21 13.60
C TYR A 118 4.08 -1.58 14.67
N PHE A 119 2.80 -1.31 14.41
CA PHE A 119 1.73 -1.76 15.27
C PHE A 119 1.75 -3.28 15.46
N LEU A 120 1.83 -4.07 14.38
CA LEU A 120 1.92 -5.54 14.48
C LEU A 120 3.17 -6.03 15.23
N ARG A 121 4.32 -5.39 15.00
CA ARG A 121 5.58 -5.71 15.67
C ARG A 121 5.48 -5.45 17.18
N ASP A 122 5.03 -4.26 17.55
CA ASP A 122 5.04 -3.79 18.94
C ASP A 122 3.95 -4.47 19.76
N HIS A 123 2.84 -4.82 19.11
CA HIS A 123 1.75 -5.60 19.68
C HIS A 123 1.93 -7.10 19.37
N HIS A 124 3.16 -7.60 19.53
CA HIS A 124 3.56 -9.01 19.32
C HIS A 124 2.64 -10.05 19.97
N ASN A 125 1.91 -9.66 21.02
CA ASN A 125 0.88 -10.45 21.68
C ASN A 125 -0.36 -10.75 20.81
N LEU A 126 -0.54 -10.06 19.68
CA LEU A 126 -1.56 -10.36 18.68
C LEU A 126 -1.23 -11.62 17.87
N LEU A 127 0.00 -12.10 18.01
CA LEU A 127 0.61 -13.20 17.25
C LEU A 127 1.34 -14.13 18.24
N LYS A 128 0.68 -14.46 19.37
CA LYS A 128 1.23 -15.28 20.46
C LYS A 128 1.52 -16.71 19.99
N GLU A 129 2.65 -16.93 19.33
CA GLU A 129 3.27 -18.23 19.12
C GLU A 129 4.78 -18.03 18.78
N PRO A 130 5.69 -18.88 19.28
CA PRO A 130 7.07 -19.02 18.77
C PRO A 130 7.12 -19.31 17.27
N GLU A 131 5.99 -19.67 16.65
CA GLU A 131 5.85 -20.00 15.24
C GLU A 131 5.75 -18.78 14.31
N PHE A 132 5.47 -17.59 14.86
CA PHE A 132 5.56 -16.32 14.14
C PHE A 132 7.01 -15.79 14.08
N GLU A 133 7.93 -16.45 14.81
CA GLU A 133 9.28 -15.98 15.07
C GLU A 133 10.22 -16.07 13.87
N ASP A 134 10.10 -17.07 12.99
CA ASP A 134 11.07 -17.20 11.89
C ASP A 134 10.61 -16.47 10.62
N GLY A 135 9.39 -16.72 10.14
CA GLY A 135 8.92 -16.18 8.86
C GLY A 135 8.69 -14.67 8.91
N ALA A 136 7.79 -14.21 9.77
CA ALA A 136 7.48 -12.79 9.89
C ALA A 136 8.66 -11.99 10.46
N LYS A 137 9.44 -12.50 11.43
CA LYS A 137 10.64 -11.76 11.86
C LYS A 137 11.75 -11.77 10.82
N ALA A 138 11.91 -12.80 9.97
CA ALA A 138 12.83 -12.72 8.84
C ALA A 138 12.37 -11.68 7.82
N ILE A 139 11.06 -11.60 7.56
CA ILE A 139 10.43 -10.57 6.75
C ILE A 139 10.70 -9.19 7.39
N PHE A 140 10.34 -8.96 8.65
CA PHE A 140 10.65 -7.72 9.37
C PHE A 140 12.15 -7.44 9.45
N LYS A 141 13.04 -8.44 9.58
CA LYS A 141 14.49 -8.26 9.61
C LYS A 141 15.06 -7.91 8.24
N ARG A 142 14.45 -8.39 7.16
CA ARG A 142 14.82 -8.02 5.79
C ARG A 142 14.40 -6.59 5.46
N PHE A 143 13.29 -6.12 6.04
CA PHE A 143 12.68 -4.84 5.66
C PHE A 143 12.82 -3.71 6.69
N LEU A 144 13.03 -3.97 8.00
CA LEU A 144 13.10 -2.96 9.08
C LEU A 144 14.54 -2.61 9.54
N PRO A 145 15.47 -3.56 9.78
CA PRO A 145 16.88 -3.27 9.97
C PRO A 145 17.71 -3.56 8.71
N GLY A 146 18.23 -2.51 8.04
CA GLY A 146 19.33 -2.68 7.08
C GLY A 146 19.00 -2.70 5.59
N GLY A 147 17.81 -2.25 5.18
CA GLY A 147 17.63 -1.72 3.83
C GLY A 147 16.80 -2.56 2.86
N ILE A 148 15.87 -1.87 2.22
CA ILE A 148 15.35 -2.20 0.90
C ILE A 148 16.45 -1.80 -0.13
N GLY A 149 17.62 -2.45 -0.12
CA GLY A 149 18.82 -1.83 -0.71
C GLY A 149 19.19 -0.51 0.00
N GLU A 150 19.85 0.44 -0.66
CA GLU A 150 20.33 1.73 -0.08
C GLU A 150 19.28 2.59 0.67
N VAL A 151 18.00 2.19 0.73
CA VAL A 151 16.93 2.90 1.41
C VAL A 151 16.39 2.03 2.57
N SER A 152 16.66 2.44 3.81
CA SER A 152 16.11 1.79 5.01
C SER A 152 14.69 2.29 5.28
N ILE A 153 13.66 1.41 5.31
CA ILE A 153 12.26 1.82 5.65
C ILE A 153 12.20 2.55 6.98
N SER A 154 12.98 2.09 7.96
CA SER A 154 13.08 2.71 9.29
C SER A 154 13.74 4.09 9.28
N ALA A 155 14.46 4.45 8.22
CA ALA A 155 15.02 5.77 8.04
C ALA A 155 14.08 6.69 7.25
N ILE A 156 13.04 6.18 6.59
CA ILE A 156 12.20 7.01 5.71
C ILE A 156 11.34 7.96 6.54
N ASN A 157 11.51 9.25 6.30
CA ASN A 157 10.65 10.32 6.75
C ASN A 157 10.29 11.19 5.54
N GLU A 158 9.34 12.12 5.70
CA GLU A 158 8.94 12.99 4.59
C GLU A 158 10.15 13.69 3.94
N GLY A 159 11.05 14.25 4.77
CA GLY A 159 12.23 14.97 4.28
C GLY A 159 13.15 14.16 3.38
N ASN A 160 13.48 12.92 3.73
CA ASN A 160 14.35 12.10 2.88
C ASN A 160 13.61 11.43 1.72
N TYR A 161 12.30 11.17 1.84
CA TYR A 161 11.46 10.67 0.76
C TYR A 161 11.34 11.70 -0.35
N ASP A 162 11.12 12.97 0.01
CA ASP A 162 10.94 14.06 -0.96
C ASP A 162 12.20 14.28 -1.79
N MET A 163 13.38 14.10 -1.19
CA MET A 163 14.68 14.14 -1.88
C MET A 163 14.96 12.90 -2.76
N MET A 164 14.14 11.85 -2.71
CA MET A 164 14.33 10.67 -3.58
C MET A 164 13.91 10.96 -5.01
N SER A 165 14.69 10.45 -5.97
CA SER A 165 14.27 10.44 -7.37
C SER A 165 13.00 9.62 -7.57
N GLU A 166 12.22 9.96 -8.59
CA GLU A 166 10.99 9.23 -8.95
C GLU A 166 11.24 7.73 -9.10
N ALA A 167 12.30 7.33 -9.82
CA ALA A 167 12.67 5.92 -9.98
C ALA A 167 12.91 5.21 -8.63
N ARG A 168 13.50 5.89 -7.64
CA ARG A 168 13.67 5.33 -6.29
C ARG A 168 12.34 5.23 -5.54
N LYS A 169 11.42 6.20 -5.72
CA LYS A 169 10.07 6.17 -5.13
C LYS A 169 9.24 5.01 -5.68
N ILE A 170 9.34 4.72 -6.99
CA ILE A 170 8.69 3.56 -7.61
C ILE A 170 9.22 2.25 -7.03
N ILE A 171 10.55 2.06 -7.03
CA ILE A 171 11.19 0.86 -6.47
C ILE A 171 10.80 0.64 -5.00
N LEU A 172 10.71 1.72 -4.23
CA LEU A 172 10.26 1.68 -2.85
C LEU A 172 8.78 1.26 -2.76
N ALA A 173 7.91 1.86 -3.56
CA ALA A 173 6.49 1.53 -3.58
C ALA A 173 6.23 0.05 -3.90
N ASP A 174 6.93 -0.50 -4.91
CA ASP A 174 6.86 -1.91 -5.31
C ASP A 174 7.29 -2.84 -4.18
N LYS A 175 8.41 -2.52 -3.52
CA LYS A 175 8.93 -3.34 -2.42
C LYS A 175 8.08 -3.25 -1.16
N VAL A 176 7.43 -2.11 -0.91
CA VAL A 176 6.41 -1.99 0.14
C VAL A 176 5.18 -2.85 -0.19
N ALA A 177 4.78 -2.94 -1.46
CA ALA A 177 3.67 -3.80 -1.90
C ALA A 177 4.02 -5.29 -1.74
N GLU A 178 5.23 -5.69 -2.17
CA GLU A 178 5.76 -7.04 -1.97
C GLU A 178 5.76 -7.40 -0.48
N PHE A 179 6.25 -6.49 0.37
CA PHE A 179 6.28 -6.69 1.80
C PHE A 179 4.89 -6.84 2.42
N ALA A 180 3.94 -5.97 2.05
CA ALA A 180 2.56 -6.07 2.49
C ALA A 180 1.94 -7.42 2.10
N LYS A 181 2.24 -7.91 0.89
CA LYS A 181 1.78 -9.22 0.40
C LYS A 181 2.36 -10.37 1.21
N GLU A 182 3.65 -10.32 1.52
CA GLU A 182 4.30 -11.35 2.34
C GLU A 182 3.71 -11.44 3.75
N ILE A 183 3.43 -10.30 4.38
CA ILE A 183 2.75 -10.26 5.68
C ILE A 183 1.35 -10.86 5.59
N CYS A 184 0.58 -10.55 4.53
CA CYS A 184 -0.71 -11.18 4.30
C CYS A 184 -0.59 -12.70 4.18
N ILE A 185 0.41 -13.19 3.44
CA ILE A 185 0.67 -14.62 3.27
C ILE A 185 1.03 -15.28 4.60
N GLU A 186 1.81 -14.62 5.45
CA GLU A 186 2.21 -15.17 6.75
C GLU A 186 1.04 -15.28 7.71
N ILE A 187 0.16 -14.26 7.75
CA ILE A 187 -1.12 -14.31 8.47
C ILE A 187 -1.99 -15.48 7.96
N ILE A 188 -2.05 -15.69 6.64
CA ILE A 188 -2.79 -16.82 6.05
C ILE A 188 -2.20 -18.17 6.47
N LYS A 189 -0.87 -18.30 6.56
CA LYS A 189 -0.22 -19.54 7.01
C LYS A 189 -0.49 -19.78 8.48
N GLN A 190 -0.37 -18.76 9.33
CA GLN A 190 -0.60 -18.92 10.78
C GLN A 190 -2.03 -19.35 11.07
N ALA A 191 -3.02 -18.77 10.39
CA ALA A 191 -4.42 -19.16 10.54
C ALA A 191 -4.71 -20.63 10.15
N LYS A 192 -3.81 -21.28 9.41
CA LYS A 192 -3.90 -22.70 9.06
C LYS A 192 -3.22 -23.62 10.08
N LYS A 193 -2.23 -23.12 10.83
CA LYS A 193 -1.52 -23.89 11.87
C LYS A 193 -2.30 -23.97 13.18
N SER A 194 -3.21 -23.04 13.44
CA SER A 194 -4.02 -23.02 14.67
C SER A 194 -5.05 -24.15 14.79
N PHE A 195 -4.87 -25.27 14.08
CA PHE A 195 -5.69 -26.49 14.05
C PHE A 195 -4.82 -27.69 13.65
#